data_AF-A0A7W8Z2R6-F1
#
_entry.id   AF-A0A7W8Z2R6-F1
#
_cell.length_a   1.000
_cell.length_b   1.000
_cell.length_c   1.000
_cell.angle_alpha   90.00
_cell.angle_beta   90.00
_cell.angle_gamma   90.00
#
_symmetry.space_group_name_H-M   'P 1'
#
loop_
_entity.id
_entity.type
_entity.pdbx_description
1 polymer ?
#
loop_
_entity_poly.entity_id
_entity_poly.type
_entity_poly.pdbx_seq_one_letter_code
_entity_poly.pdbx_strand_id
1 'polypeptide(L)'
;MRRSIRTILGLAAATTVLAVGVPALATSASAATTKVSASALDDFEDSWGYDYSKYFHGSRAKARGDVWVDGADRLHVSGRLYDKDSPRWLCGYVQVKFENADGDESIDSAIKCGSNGYRTFHFWERDVDNAQVRVCYWDDNRDKKVYCGRWDYVYEADQDDE
;
A
#
# COMPACT_ATOMS: atom_id res chain seq x y z
N MET A 1 -2.54 27.59 -17.80
CA MET A 1 -3.58 26.72 -18.37
C MET A 1 -3.59 26.87 -19.90
N ARG A 2 -3.17 25.83 -20.64
CA ARG A 2 -3.28 25.77 -22.11
C ARG A 2 -4.07 24.51 -22.44
N ARG A 3 -5.33 24.68 -22.85
CA ARG A 3 -6.20 23.58 -23.28
C ARG A 3 -5.80 23.15 -24.68
N SER A 4 -5.29 21.93 -24.84
CA SER A 4 -5.13 21.29 -26.16
C SER A 4 -6.34 20.40 -26.42
N ILE A 5 -7.20 20.84 -27.34
CA ILE A 5 -8.25 20.02 -27.93
C ILE A 5 -7.61 19.25 -29.09
N ARG A 6 -7.65 17.92 -29.05
CA ARG A 6 -7.41 17.07 -30.23
C ARG A 6 -8.54 16.06 -30.35
N THR A 7 -9.49 16.42 -31.20
CA THR A 7 -10.53 15.56 -31.75
C THR A 7 -9.97 14.87 -32.99
N ILE A 8 -9.84 13.54 -33.04
CA ILE A 8 -9.80 12.81 -34.32
C ILE A 8 -10.57 11.48 -34.21
N LEU A 9 -11.41 11.32 -35.24
CA LEU A 9 -12.35 10.28 -35.62
C LEU A 9 -11.91 8.82 -35.46
N GLY A 10 -12.92 7.96 -35.21
CA GLY A 10 -12.81 6.52 -35.15
C GLY A 10 -12.71 5.80 -36.50
N LEU A 11 -12.50 4.49 -36.39
CA LEU A 11 -12.66 3.52 -37.46
C LEU A 11 -13.18 2.21 -36.86
N ALA A 12 -14.38 1.80 -37.28
CA ALA A 12 -14.95 0.52 -36.93
C ALA A 12 -14.38 -0.57 -37.86
N ALA A 13 -14.00 -1.71 -37.31
CA ALA A 13 -13.77 -2.94 -38.06
C ALA A 13 -14.54 -4.08 -37.38
N ALA A 14 -15.75 -4.35 -37.88
CA ALA A 14 -16.47 -5.57 -37.57
C ALA A 14 -15.96 -6.68 -38.49
N THR A 15 -15.47 -7.78 -37.92
CA THR A 15 -15.23 -9.03 -38.66
C THR A 15 -15.98 -10.15 -37.97
N THR A 16 -16.85 -10.80 -38.75
CA THR A 16 -17.66 -11.96 -38.39
C THR A 16 -16.88 -13.22 -38.74
N VAL A 17 -16.90 -14.23 -37.85
CA VAL A 17 -16.50 -15.60 -38.20
C VAL A 17 -17.60 -16.54 -37.73
N LEU A 18 -18.19 -17.26 -38.69
CA LEU A 18 -19.17 -18.33 -38.49
C LEU A 18 -18.46 -19.66 -38.21
N ALA A 19 -19.04 -20.41 -37.28
CA ALA A 19 -18.58 -21.72 -36.79
C ALA A 19 -19.13 -22.90 -37.60
N VAL A 20 -18.39 -24.01 -37.66
CA VAL A 20 -18.89 -25.41 -37.85
C VAL A 20 -17.85 -26.39 -37.25
N GLY A 21 -18.16 -27.13 -36.15
CA GLY A 21 -18.35 -28.61 -36.06
C GLY A 21 -17.02 -29.42 -36.01
N VAL A 22 -16.74 -30.43 -35.16
CA VAL A 22 -17.44 -31.68 -34.76
C VAL A 22 -16.61 -32.34 -33.60
N PRO A 23 -17.14 -33.25 -32.73
CA PRO A 23 -16.63 -33.49 -31.37
C PRO A 23 -15.60 -34.64 -31.27
N ALA A 24 -14.72 -34.57 -30.26
CA ALA A 24 -13.94 -35.72 -29.79
C ALA A 24 -13.63 -35.59 -28.29
N LEU A 25 -13.84 -36.70 -27.59
CA LEU A 25 -13.75 -36.87 -26.14
C LEU A 25 -12.36 -36.53 -25.56
N ALA A 26 -12.36 -35.72 -24.51
CA ALA A 26 -11.33 -35.75 -23.47
C ALA A 26 -11.97 -35.37 -22.13
N THR A 27 -12.23 -36.37 -21.29
CA THR A 27 -12.56 -36.18 -19.88
C THR A 27 -11.29 -35.74 -19.16
N SER A 28 -11.19 -34.44 -18.87
CA SER A 28 -10.31 -33.90 -17.84
C SER A 28 -11.16 -33.02 -16.94
N ALA A 29 -11.40 -33.51 -15.73
CA ALA A 29 -12.05 -32.79 -14.65
C ALA A 29 -11.17 -31.62 -14.23
N SER A 30 -11.33 -30.47 -14.89
CA SER A 30 -10.79 -29.21 -14.41
C SER A 30 -11.74 -28.68 -13.34
N ALA A 31 -11.23 -28.66 -12.11
CA ALA A 31 -11.85 -27.98 -10.99
C ALA A 31 -12.31 -26.59 -11.44
N ALA A 32 -13.61 -26.33 -11.31
CA ALA A 32 -14.16 -25.00 -11.46
C ALA A 32 -13.63 -24.15 -10.31
N THR A 33 -12.47 -23.54 -10.50
CA THR A 33 -12.06 -22.38 -9.71
C THR A 33 -13.05 -21.29 -10.10
N THR A 34 -14.05 -21.07 -9.26
CA THR A 34 -14.86 -19.86 -9.30
C THR A 34 -13.90 -18.69 -9.22
N LYS A 35 -13.53 -18.13 -10.37
CA LYS A 35 -12.99 -16.78 -10.43
C LYS A 35 -14.13 -15.91 -9.92
N VAL A 36 -14.05 -15.55 -8.64
CA VAL A 36 -14.70 -14.36 -8.16
C VAL A 36 -14.11 -13.25 -9.03
N SER A 37 -14.88 -12.84 -10.03
CA SER A 37 -14.67 -11.57 -10.68
C SER A 37 -14.81 -10.52 -9.58
N ALA A 38 -13.68 -10.06 -9.06
CA ALA A 38 -13.65 -8.82 -8.32
C ALA A 38 -14.25 -7.77 -9.27
N SER A 39 -15.41 -7.27 -8.90
CA SER A 39 -16.01 -6.09 -9.49
C SER A 39 -14.91 -5.03 -9.51
N ALA A 40 -14.65 -4.48 -10.69
CA ALA A 40 -13.76 -3.34 -10.86
C ALA A 40 -14.33 -2.17 -10.05
N LEU A 41 -13.88 -2.04 -8.81
CA LEU A 41 -13.70 -0.76 -8.16
C LEU A 41 -12.41 -0.23 -8.79
N ASP A 42 -12.44 0.99 -9.31
CA ASP A 42 -11.22 1.70 -9.68
C ASP A 42 -10.44 2.00 -8.39
N ASP A 43 -9.85 0.96 -7.81
CA ASP A 43 -9.15 0.99 -6.53
C ASP A 43 -7.91 1.87 -6.71
N PHE A 44 -7.87 2.98 -5.97
CA PHE A 44 -6.72 3.87 -5.87
C PHE A 44 -5.56 3.10 -5.24
N GLU A 45 -4.80 2.34 -6.01
CA GLU A 45 -3.58 1.66 -5.55
C GLU A 45 -2.38 2.58 -5.82
N ASP A 46 -1.88 3.24 -4.78
CA ASP A 46 -0.63 4.01 -4.85
C ASP A 46 0.47 3.32 -4.04
N SER A 47 1.69 3.33 -4.58
CA SER A 47 2.85 2.76 -3.91
C SER A 47 3.73 3.88 -3.36
N TRP A 48 4.02 3.84 -2.07
CA TRP A 48 4.91 4.82 -1.44
C TRP A 48 6.35 4.32 -1.38
N GLY A 49 7.28 5.26 -1.53
CA GLY A 49 8.72 5.01 -1.61
C GLY A 49 9.32 4.50 -0.30
N TYR A 50 10.66 4.50 -0.22
CA TYR A 50 11.31 4.18 1.04
C TYR A 50 11.30 5.37 2.00
N ASP A 51 10.69 5.17 3.17
CA ASP A 51 10.88 6.01 4.34
C ASP A 51 11.97 5.45 5.23
N TYR A 52 12.68 6.37 5.91
CA TYR A 52 13.88 6.03 6.68
C TYR A 52 13.81 6.59 8.09
N SER A 53 14.28 5.80 9.06
CA SER A 53 14.64 6.31 10.39
C SER A 53 15.72 7.38 10.28
N LYS A 54 16.01 8.14 11.34
CA LYS A 54 17.27 8.88 11.41
C LYS A 54 18.47 7.92 11.37
N TYR A 55 19.60 8.47 10.96
CA TYR A 55 20.86 7.75 10.87
C TYR A 55 21.37 7.34 12.26
N PHE A 56 21.80 6.10 12.40
CA PHE A 56 22.45 5.56 13.59
C PHE A 56 23.69 4.75 13.18
N HIS A 57 24.89 5.27 13.47
CA HIS A 57 26.17 4.54 13.31
C HIS A 57 26.34 3.73 12.00
N GLY A 58 26.00 4.27 10.83
CA GLY A 58 26.11 3.51 9.58
C GLY A 58 24.80 2.94 9.05
N SER A 59 23.77 2.88 9.91
CA SER A 59 22.53 2.15 9.67
C SER A 59 21.29 3.05 9.71
N ARG A 60 20.24 2.61 8.98
CA ARG A 60 18.89 3.19 9.02
C ARG A 60 17.88 2.06 8.86
N ALA A 61 16.88 2.01 9.72
CA ALA A 61 15.68 1.24 9.46
C ALA A 61 14.93 1.92 8.30
N LYS A 62 14.22 1.12 7.51
CA LYS A 62 13.43 1.64 6.39
C LYS A 62 12.17 0.84 6.16
N ALA A 63 11.14 1.49 5.63
CA ALA A 63 9.91 0.85 5.23
C ALA A 63 9.49 1.35 3.85
N ARG A 64 8.73 0.52 3.11
CA ARG A 64 8.04 0.89 1.87
C ARG A 64 6.78 0.05 1.75
N GLY A 65 5.84 0.46 0.90
CA GLY A 65 4.64 -0.32 0.71
C GLY A 65 3.62 0.34 -0.19
N ASP A 66 2.37 -0.02 0.03
CA ASP A 66 1.25 0.26 -0.85
C ASP A 66 0.08 0.76 0.00
N VAL A 67 -0.72 1.65 -0.58
CA VAL A 67 -1.94 2.20 -0.01
C VAL A 67 -3.09 2.03 -0.97
N TRP A 68 -4.27 1.66 -0.46
CA TRP A 68 -5.48 1.56 -1.25
C TRP A 68 -6.74 1.72 -0.41
N VAL A 69 -7.84 2.11 -1.05
CA VAL A 69 -9.17 2.14 -0.44
C VAL A 69 -9.97 0.94 -0.96
N ASP A 70 -10.72 0.26 -0.08
CA ASP A 70 -11.59 -0.85 -0.48
C ASP A 70 -13.06 -0.41 -0.69
N GLY A 71 -13.89 -1.31 -1.20
CA GLY A 71 -15.33 -1.03 -1.44
C GLY A 71 -16.19 -0.81 -0.20
N ALA A 72 -15.60 -0.78 1.00
CA ALA A 72 -16.26 -0.40 2.25
C ALA A 72 -15.71 0.92 2.83
N ASP A 73 -15.01 1.70 2.00
CA ASP A 73 -14.38 2.98 2.32
C ASP A 73 -13.34 2.85 3.45
N ARG A 74 -12.61 1.73 3.49
CA ARG A 74 -11.47 1.54 4.39
C ARG A 74 -10.19 1.86 3.68
N LEU A 75 -9.41 2.78 4.24
CA LEU A 75 -8.05 3.00 3.81
C LEU A 75 -7.15 1.90 4.38
N HIS A 76 -6.44 1.20 3.51
CA HIS A 76 -5.47 0.18 3.85
C HIS A 76 -4.06 0.71 3.60
N VAL A 77 -3.18 0.55 4.59
CA VAL A 77 -1.74 0.82 4.44
C VAL A 77 -0.99 -0.47 4.74
N SER A 78 -0.28 -0.99 3.75
CA SER A 78 0.54 -2.18 3.90
C SER A 78 1.99 -1.90 3.56
N GLY A 79 2.89 -2.77 4.01
CA GLY A 79 4.28 -2.63 3.62
C GLY A 79 5.23 -3.63 4.23
N ARG A 80 6.52 -3.37 4.00
CA ARG A 80 7.64 -4.16 4.49
C ARG A 80 8.59 -3.26 5.27
N LEU A 81 8.79 -3.61 6.53
CA LEU A 81 9.75 -2.98 7.43
C LEU A 81 11.06 -3.76 7.45
N TYR A 82 12.15 -3.04 7.22
CA TYR A 82 13.51 -3.54 7.26
C TYR A 82 14.25 -2.88 8.42
N ASP A 83 14.89 -3.73 9.22
CA ASP A 83 15.86 -3.32 10.22
C ASP A 83 17.23 -3.70 9.68
N LYS A 84 18.05 -2.74 9.28
CA LYS A 84 19.33 -3.02 8.63
C LYS A 84 20.45 -2.69 9.60
N ASP A 85 21.29 -3.66 9.92
CA ASP A 85 22.56 -3.50 10.64
C ASP A 85 22.45 -2.80 12.00
N SER A 86 21.31 -2.98 12.68
CA SER A 86 21.09 -2.50 14.04
C SER A 86 21.78 -3.41 15.07
N PRO A 87 22.23 -2.85 16.21
CA PRO A 87 22.62 -3.66 17.35
C PRO A 87 21.40 -4.37 17.96
N ARG A 88 21.61 -5.45 18.71
CA ARG A 88 20.54 -6.32 19.26
C ARG A 88 19.49 -5.62 20.13
N TRP A 89 19.76 -4.42 20.61
CA TRP A 89 18.87 -3.62 21.46
C TRP A 89 18.11 -2.53 20.67
N LEU A 90 18.36 -2.38 19.37
CA LEU A 90 17.58 -1.53 18.48
C LEU A 90 16.83 -2.39 17.47
N CYS A 91 15.56 -2.08 17.29
CA CYS A 91 14.72 -2.70 16.29
C CYS A 91 14.15 -1.64 15.35
N GLY A 92 14.01 -1.94 14.06
CA GLY A 92 13.23 -1.10 13.16
C GLY A 92 11.79 -0.98 13.67
N TYR A 93 11.23 0.22 13.56
CA TYR A 93 9.90 0.54 14.08
C TYR A 93 9.16 1.41 13.06
N VAL A 94 8.05 0.93 12.52
CA VAL A 94 7.19 1.72 11.62
C VAL A 94 5.96 2.18 12.38
N GLN A 95 5.54 3.42 12.12
CA GLN A 95 4.27 3.97 12.56
C GLN A 95 3.47 4.39 11.34
N VAL A 96 2.18 4.09 11.35
CA VAL A 96 1.20 4.61 10.41
C VAL A 96 0.21 5.42 11.23
N LYS A 97 0.02 6.69 10.86
CA LYS A 97 -0.96 7.59 11.46
C LYS A 97 -2.11 7.73 10.48
N PHE A 98 -3.33 7.53 10.96
CA PHE A 98 -4.56 7.85 10.26
C PHE A 98 -5.19 9.06 10.96
N GLU A 99 -5.72 10.00 10.18
CA GLU A 99 -6.38 11.20 10.67
C GLU A 99 -7.69 11.39 9.90
N ASN A 100 -8.79 11.64 10.61
CA ASN A 100 -10.11 11.86 10.02
C ASN A 100 -10.40 13.36 9.83
N ALA A 101 -11.56 13.68 9.22
CA ALA A 101 -12.01 15.06 9.00
C ALA A 101 -12.18 15.91 10.27
N ASP A 102 -12.44 15.26 11.42
CA ASP A 102 -12.55 15.93 12.71
C ASP A 102 -11.17 16.21 13.36
N GLY A 103 -10.09 15.68 12.76
CA GLY A 103 -8.71 15.78 13.27
C GLY A 103 -8.37 14.75 14.35
N ASP A 104 -9.21 13.73 14.56
CA ASP A 104 -8.90 12.61 15.44
C ASP A 104 -7.82 11.71 14.80
N GLU A 105 -6.80 11.38 15.59
CA GLU A 105 -5.66 10.57 15.14
C GLU A 105 -5.69 9.16 15.73
N SER A 106 -5.49 8.14 14.88
CA SER A 106 -5.14 6.78 15.30
C SER A 106 -3.74 6.41 14.80
N ILE A 107 -2.97 5.66 15.62
CA ILE A 107 -1.60 5.26 15.26
C ILE A 107 -1.43 3.76 15.45
N ASP A 108 -1.16 3.08 14.34
CA ASP A 108 -0.72 1.70 14.32
C ASP A 108 0.80 1.59 14.15
N SER A 109 1.36 0.47 14.59
CA SER A 109 2.81 0.26 14.49
C SER A 109 3.22 -1.21 14.39
N ALA A 110 4.39 -1.42 13.81
CA ALA A 110 5.05 -2.72 13.77
C ALA A 110 6.54 -2.61 14.08
N ILE A 111 7.08 -3.66 14.71
CA ILE A 111 8.49 -3.72 15.13
C ILE A 111 9.22 -4.87 14.41
N LYS A 112 10.39 -4.62 13.86
CA LYS A 112 11.27 -5.66 13.28
C LYS A 112 12.63 -5.59 13.94
N CYS A 113 13.06 -6.67 14.57
CA CYS A 113 14.40 -6.78 15.13
C CYS A 113 15.33 -7.62 14.23
N GLY A 114 16.57 -7.18 14.08
CA GLY A 114 17.67 -7.88 13.43
C GLY A 114 17.74 -7.69 11.91
N SER A 115 18.95 -7.84 11.36
CA SER A 115 19.27 -7.52 9.96
C SER A 115 18.64 -8.39 8.88
N ASN A 116 18.13 -9.57 9.25
CA ASN A 116 17.64 -10.55 8.27
C ASN A 116 16.21 -10.27 7.84
N GLY A 117 15.98 -10.21 6.52
CA GLY A 117 14.66 -10.14 5.92
C GLY A 117 13.88 -8.87 6.25
N TYR A 118 12.56 -8.97 6.19
CA TYR A 118 11.61 -7.90 6.51
C TYR A 118 10.48 -8.44 7.38
N ARG A 119 9.77 -7.53 8.07
CA ARG A 119 8.44 -7.80 8.65
C ARG A 119 7.40 -7.14 7.77
N THR A 120 6.38 -7.89 7.38
CA THR A 120 5.19 -7.32 6.75
C THR A 120 4.31 -6.67 7.80
N PHE A 121 3.63 -5.60 7.42
CA PHE A 121 2.57 -4.99 8.20
C PHE A 121 1.41 -4.64 7.27
N HIS A 122 0.22 -4.60 7.85
CA HIS A 122 -1.01 -4.20 7.18
C HIS A 122 -1.95 -3.63 8.24
N PHE A 123 -2.31 -2.37 8.06
CA PHE A 123 -3.21 -1.63 8.92
C PHE A 123 -4.33 -1.05 8.05
N TRP A 124 -5.45 -0.75 8.68
CA TRP A 124 -6.57 -0.14 8.00
C TRP A 124 -7.40 0.68 8.97
N GLU A 125 -8.06 1.70 8.45
CA GLU A 125 -8.96 2.57 9.22
C GLU A 125 -10.10 3.08 8.33
N ARG A 126 -11.22 3.45 8.93
CA ARG A 126 -12.37 4.08 8.26
C ARG A 126 -12.31 5.60 8.38
N ASP A 127 -13.04 6.28 7.52
CA ASP A 127 -13.29 7.73 7.63
C ASP A 127 -11.97 8.53 7.69
N VAL A 128 -10.99 8.15 6.86
CA VAL A 128 -9.64 8.74 6.85
C VAL A 128 -9.54 9.84 5.80
N ASP A 129 -9.13 11.04 6.24
CA ASP A 129 -8.83 12.17 5.37
C ASP A 129 -7.36 12.16 4.94
N ASN A 130 -6.44 11.80 5.84
CA ASN A 130 -5.04 11.63 5.47
C ASN A 130 -4.36 10.52 6.26
N ALA A 131 -3.34 9.91 5.63
CA ALA A 131 -2.47 8.95 6.28
C ALA A 131 -1.00 9.29 6.08
N GLN A 132 -0.24 9.09 7.15
CA GLN A 132 1.20 9.37 7.19
C GLN A 132 1.97 8.16 7.68
N VAL A 133 3.17 7.98 7.15
CA VAL A 133 4.11 6.96 7.59
C VAL A 133 5.36 7.60 8.18
N ARG A 134 5.93 6.93 9.17
CA ARG A 134 7.20 7.29 9.79
C ARG A 134 7.95 6.04 10.20
N VAL A 135 9.26 6.06 10.00
CA VAL A 135 10.15 5.00 10.49
C VAL A 135 11.04 5.54 11.62
N CYS A 136 11.20 4.75 12.66
CA CYS A 136 12.07 4.97 13.81
C CYS A 136 12.91 3.72 14.06
N TYR A 137 13.75 3.82 15.08
CA TYR A 137 14.17 2.67 15.87
C TYR A 137 13.35 2.57 17.16
N TRP A 138 13.19 1.36 17.67
CA TRP A 138 12.72 1.04 19.01
C TRP A 138 13.91 0.61 19.86
N ASP A 139 14.16 1.31 20.96
CA ASP A 139 15.20 0.99 21.94
C ASP A 139 14.61 0.04 22.99
N ASP A 140 14.91 -1.25 22.86
CA ASP A 140 14.37 -2.32 23.71
C ASP A 140 14.79 -2.16 25.18
N ASN A 141 15.98 -1.60 25.43
CA ASN A 141 16.45 -1.36 26.80
C ASN A 141 15.68 -0.24 27.51
N ARG A 142 15.12 0.70 26.75
CA ARG A 142 14.45 1.90 27.28
C ARG A 142 12.96 1.91 27.05
N ASP A 143 12.43 0.89 26.38
CA ASP A 143 11.03 0.74 26.01
C ASP A 143 10.48 2.00 25.30
N LYS A 144 11.25 2.55 24.36
CA LYS A 144 10.85 3.78 23.66
C LYS A 144 11.37 3.89 22.23
N LYS A 145 10.62 4.63 21.41
CA LYS A 145 11.03 5.04 20.07
C LYS A 145 12.14 6.08 20.11
N VAL A 146 13.15 5.90 19.28
CA VAL A 146 14.33 6.75 19.11
C VAL A 146 14.66 6.91 17.63
N TYR A 147 15.47 7.90 17.29
CA TYR A 147 15.97 8.11 15.92
C TYR A 147 14.85 8.11 14.86
N CYS A 148 13.75 8.78 15.15
CA CYS A 148 12.61 8.84 14.23
C CYS A 148 12.90 9.75 13.04
N GLY A 149 12.58 9.26 11.86
CA GLY A 149 12.45 10.06 10.65
C GLY A 149 11.31 11.07 10.78
N ARG A 150 11.05 11.78 9.68
CA ARG A 150 9.89 12.65 9.58
C ARG A 150 8.63 11.82 9.33
N TRP A 151 7.48 12.47 9.47
CA TRP A 151 6.24 11.96 8.90
C TRP A 151 6.21 12.33 7.42
N ASP A 152 5.87 11.37 6.58
CA ASP A 152 5.69 11.53 5.14
C ASP A 152 4.26 11.07 4.80
N TYR A 153 3.54 11.88 4.02
CA TYR A 153 2.17 11.56 3.59
C TYR A 153 2.21 10.42 2.58
N VAL A 154 1.34 9.45 2.78
CA VAL A 154 1.13 8.34 1.84
C VAL A 154 -0.26 8.35 1.24
N TYR A 155 -1.19 9.09 1.84
CA TYR A 155 -2.55 9.27 1.34
C TYR A 155 -3.12 10.60 1.83
N GLU A 156 -3.90 11.25 0.97
CA GLU A 156 -4.72 12.41 1.26
C GLU A 156 -5.97 12.25 0.40
N ALA A 157 -7.16 12.36 1.00
CA ALA A 157 -8.42 12.33 0.28
C ALA A 157 -8.50 13.55 -0.64
N ASP A 158 -8.98 13.36 -1.87
CA ASP A 158 -9.26 14.48 -2.76
C ASP A 158 -10.33 15.35 -2.11
N GLN A 159 -9.98 16.60 -1.79
CA GLN A 159 -10.98 17.60 -1.43
C GLN A 159 -11.67 18.00 -2.73
N ASP A 160 -12.93 17.58 -2.91
CA ASP A 160 -13.77 18.13 -3.95
C ASP A 160 -13.93 19.64 -3.67
N ASP A 161 -13.15 20.46 -4.38
CA ASP A 161 -13.29 21.92 -4.39
C ASP A 161 -14.71 22.27 -4.92
N GLU A 162 -15.66 22.53 -4.02
CA GLU A 162 -17.03 22.98 -4.35
C GLU A 162 -17.11 24.49 -4.71
#